data_AF-A0A9Q1I134-F1
#
_entry.id   AF-A0A9Q1I134-F1
#
_cell.length_a   1.000
_cell.length_b   1.000
_cell.length_c   1.000
_cell.angle_alpha   90.00
_cell.angle_beta   90.00
_cell.angle_gamma   90.00
#
_symmetry.space_group_name_H-M   'P 1'
#
loop_
_entity.id
_entity.type
_entity.pdbx_description
1 polymer ?
#
loop_
_entity_poly.entity_id
_entity_poly.type
_entity_poly.pdbx_seq_one_letter_code
_entity_poly.pdbx_strand_id
1 'polypeptide(L)'
;MAELSTDRRFHNLTQEQVQTLDQVLTEVIPIHGRGNFPTLEVKPKDIIHVVKNRLVKREIKVRDVRLNGSTASHVLVQENGTGYKDLDIIFGVEIPRQEDFQVIKEVVLGCLLDFLPRGVNKDKITALTMKEAYVQKMVKVFNEHDRWSLISLSNNRGKNVELKFVNSLRRQFEFSVDSFQIILDRMLESYLEAERQAIQCPTRGEEGSLTKSSSQLAPNEESPSTSLDVKEPTDTLYLSAEGQDLSSLDKGPFINEEVVLQEDELPMESVAETVEPENVIKMKEPEQDQESLRGAEVEFQESEAEKDMTEKSPALPDLLPPRELPSITVVAESMYGDFQQAMDHLRYRLIATRNPEEIRGGGLLKYSNLLVRDFKPASETEIKSLERYMCSRFFIDFPDVHEQQRKIESYLRNHFIGEESSKYDYLMTLRRVVNESTVCLMGHERRQTLNMITVLALKVLGEQNAIPNTANITCFYQPAPYMADHNFTNYYIAQNQPTLIYHPYPLHIHMQTGLV
;
A
#
# COMPACT_ATOMS: atom_id res chain seq x y z
N MET A 1 -12.89 -34.24 -30.94
CA MET A 1 -12.71 -32.78 -30.78
C MET A 1 -13.79 -32.29 -29.83
N ALA A 2 -13.48 -32.22 -28.54
CA ALA A 2 -14.33 -31.60 -27.52
C ALA A 2 -13.43 -31.29 -26.31
N GLU A 3 -13.66 -30.11 -25.71
CA GLU A 3 -13.24 -29.68 -24.37
C GLU A 3 -11.78 -29.21 -24.17
N LEU A 4 -11.45 -28.06 -24.75
CA LEU A 4 -10.59 -27.08 -24.07
C LEU A 4 -11.51 -25.96 -23.56
N SER A 5 -12.06 -26.16 -22.36
CA SER A 5 -12.62 -25.08 -21.56
C SER A 5 -11.52 -24.02 -21.41
N THR A 6 -11.57 -22.95 -22.19
CA THR A 6 -10.78 -21.74 -21.94
C THR A 6 -11.17 -21.27 -20.54
N ASP A 7 -10.30 -21.51 -19.55
CA ASP A 7 -10.55 -21.09 -18.18
C ASP A 7 -10.77 -19.57 -18.20
N ARG A 8 -12.04 -19.17 -17.98
CA ARG A 8 -12.52 -17.79 -18.14
C ARG A 8 -11.90 -16.81 -17.15
N ARG A 9 -11.07 -17.32 -16.24
CA ARG A 9 -10.32 -16.55 -15.25
C ARG A 9 -9.07 -15.90 -15.81
N PHE A 10 -8.58 -16.34 -16.98
CA PHE A 10 -7.36 -15.79 -17.59
C PHE A 10 -7.66 -14.85 -18.76
N HIS A 11 -6.79 -13.86 -18.95
CA HIS A 11 -6.84 -12.92 -20.05
C HIS A 11 -5.44 -12.47 -20.48
N ASN A 12 -5.21 -12.34 -21.78
CA ASN A 12 -3.96 -11.80 -22.31
C ASN A 12 -4.02 -10.27 -22.29
N LEU A 13 -2.99 -9.63 -21.73
CA LEU A 13 -2.92 -8.17 -21.72
C LEU A 13 -2.80 -7.62 -23.15
N THR A 14 -3.40 -6.46 -23.39
CA THR A 14 -3.19 -5.68 -24.61
C THR A 14 -1.80 -5.06 -24.62
N GLN A 15 -1.33 -4.60 -25.79
CA GLN A 15 -0.02 -3.95 -25.89
C GLN A 15 0.08 -2.69 -25.01
N GLU A 16 -0.98 -1.90 -24.90
CA GLU A 16 -1.05 -0.72 -24.03
C GLU A 16 -0.94 -1.09 -22.55
N GLN A 17 -1.60 -2.18 -22.13
CA GLN A 17 -1.50 -2.70 -20.76
C GLN A 17 -0.09 -3.23 -20.47
N VAL A 18 0.55 -3.90 -21.44
CA VAL A 18 1.94 -4.36 -21.32
C VAL A 18 2.91 -3.18 -21.19
N GLN A 19 2.71 -2.10 -21.94
CA GLN A 19 3.51 -0.87 -21.82
C GLN A 19 3.32 -0.21 -20.45
N THR A 20 2.09 -0.15 -19.96
CA THR A 20 1.79 0.37 -18.62
C THR A 20 2.47 -0.47 -17.53
N LEU A 21 2.44 -1.80 -17.69
CA LEU A 21 3.14 -2.72 -16.81
C LEU A 21 4.65 -2.51 -16.83
N ASP A 22 5.24 -2.32 -18.02
CA ASP A 22 6.66 -2.02 -18.17
C ASP A 22 7.05 -0.73 -17.44
N GLN A 23 6.25 0.32 -17.60
CA GLN A 23 6.45 1.59 -16.90
C GLN A 23 6.46 1.38 -15.38
N VAL A 24 5.46 0.67 -14.84
CA VAL A 24 5.38 0.35 -13.41
C VAL A 24 6.60 -0.44 -12.94
N LEU A 25 7.07 -1.42 -13.71
CA LEU A 25 8.19 -2.28 -13.31
C LEU A 25 9.57 -1.62 -13.45
N THR A 26 9.67 -0.58 -14.27
CA THR A 26 10.92 0.14 -14.55
C THR A 26 11.04 1.50 -13.85
N GLU A 27 9.92 2.03 -13.31
CA GLU A 27 9.88 3.22 -12.47
C GLU A 27 10.76 3.03 -11.22
N VAL A 28 11.57 4.05 -10.91
CA VAL A 28 12.40 4.05 -9.71
C VAL A 28 11.54 4.44 -8.51
N ILE A 29 11.47 3.57 -7.51
CA ILE A 29 10.69 3.78 -6.30
C ILE A 29 11.66 4.04 -5.12
N PRO A 30 11.46 5.13 -4.36
CA PRO A 30 12.26 5.40 -3.17
C PRO A 30 11.76 4.58 -1.97
N ILE A 31 12.65 3.79 -1.37
CA ILE A 31 12.42 3.12 -0.09
C ILE A 31 13.15 3.92 0.99
N HIS A 32 12.39 4.53 1.89
CA HIS A 32 12.92 5.47 2.87
C HIS A 32 13.53 4.72 4.06
N GLY A 33 14.78 5.04 4.38
CA GLY A 33 15.42 4.58 5.60
C GLY A 33 14.95 5.39 6.80
N ARG A 34 14.74 4.73 7.94
CA ARG A 34 14.49 5.39 9.23
C ARG A 34 15.80 5.90 9.85
N GLY A 35 15.72 7.01 10.57
CA GLY A 35 16.88 7.64 11.20
C GLY A 35 17.89 8.13 10.16
N ASN A 36 19.16 7.72 10.30
CA ASN A 36 20.26 8.15 9.44
C ASN A 36 20.50 7.23 8.23
N PHE A 37 19.61 6.25 7.99
CA PHE A 37 19.76 5.33 6.86
C PHE A 37 19.39 6.00 5.54
N PRO A 38 20.19 5.82 4.47
CA PRO A 38 19.92 6.48 3.20
C PRO A 38 18.66 5.91 2.53
N THR A 39 17.98 6.74 1.74
CA THR A 39 16.90 6.28 0.86
C THR A 39 17.47 5.36 -0.23
N LEU A 40 16.84 4.20 -0.43
CA LEU A 40 17.20 3.28 -1.51
C LEU A 40 16.39 3.64 -2.75
N GLU A 41 17.06 3.73 -3.90
CA GLU A 41 16.42 3.91 -5.20
C GLU A 41 16.34 2.55 -5.90
N VAL A 42 15.15 1.97 -5.95
CA VAL A 42 14.96 0.58 -6.40
C VAL A 42 13.91 0.51 -7.49
N LYS A 43 14.20 -0.22 -8.56
CA LYS A 43 13.20 -0.57 -9.57
C LYS A 43 12.55 -1.91 -9.21
N PRO A 44 11.23 -2.07 -9.35
CA PRO A 44 10.55 -3.33 -9.09
C PRO A 44 11.16 -4.52 -9.81
N LYS A 45 11.47 -4.38 -11.11
CA LYS A 45 12.11 -5.47 -11.87
C LYS A 45 13.42 -5.95 -11.24
N ASP A 46 14.22 -5.04 -10.67
CA ASP A 46 15.54 -5.36 -10.14
C ASP A 46 15.42 -6.08 -8.79
N ILE A 47 14.59 -5.57 -7.86
CA ILE A 47 14.37 -6.24 -6.56
C ILE A 47 13.70 -7.60 -6.74
N ILE A 48 12.72 -7.71 -7.65
CA ILE A 48 12.07 -8.99 -7.95
C ILE A 48 13.09 -10.00 -8.46
N HIS A 49 13.94 -9.58 -9.40
CA HIS A 49 14.96 -10.45 -9.97
C HIS A 49 15.97 -10.93 -8.91
N VAL A 50 16.51 -10.01 -8.09
CA VAL A 50 17.50 -10.35 -7.06
C VAL A 50 16.89 -11.27 -5.98
N VAL A 51 15.67 -10.97 -5.52
CA VAL A 51 14.95 -11.80 -4.54
C VAL A 51 14.67 -13.19 -5.12
N LYS A 52 14.08 -13.30 -6.32
CA LYS A 52 13.79 -14.59 -6.98
C LYS A 52 15.04 -15.46 -7.09
N ASN A 53 16.15 -14.90 -7.57
CA ASN A 53 17.41 -15.63 -7.71
C ASN A 53 17.97 -16.10 -6.37
N ARG A 54 17.91 -15.26 -5.33
CA ARG A 54 18.45 -15.61 -4.00
C ARG A 54 17.59 -16.64 -3.28
N LEU A 55 16.27 -16.62 -3.46
CA LEU A 55 15.38 -17.67 -2.97
C LEU A 55 15.75 -19.02 -3.60
N VAL A 56 15.89 -19.08 -4.92
CA VAL A 56 16.26 -20.31 -5.64
C VAL A 56 17.64 -20.82 -5.20
N LYS A 57 18.62 -19.93 -5.00
CA LYS A 57 19.95 -20.30 -4.47
C LYS A 57 19.91 -20.85 -3.04
N ARG A 58 18.88 -20.50 -2.26
CA ARG A 58 18.64 -21.01 -0.91
C ARG A 58 17.64 -22.18 -0.91
N GLU A 59 17.46 -22.84 -2.05
CA GLU A 59 16.61 -24.02 -2.23
C GLU A 59 15.11 -23.78 -1.99
N ILE A 60 14.67 -22.52 -1.98
CA ILE A 60 13.25 -22.16 -1.99
C ILE A 60 12.77 -22.10 -3.43
N LYS A 61 11.90 -23.04 -3.80
CA LYS A 61 11.30 -23.09 -5.13
C LYS A 61 10.28 -21.97 -5.31
N VAL A 62 10.47 -21.17 -6.35
CA VAL A 62 9.55 -20.12 -6.80
C VAL A 62 8.76 -20.64 -8.00
N ARG A 63 7.45 -20.79 -7.85
CA ARG A 63 6.52 -21.26 -8.89
C ARG A 63 6.20 -20.18 -9.90
N ASP A 64 5.88 -18.99 -9.41
CA ASP A 64 5.55 -17.81 -10.23
C ASP A 64 5.77 -16.51 -9.44
N VAL A 65 5.82 -15.40 -10.17
CA VAL A 65 5.79 -14.05 -9.59
C VAL A 65 4.65 -13.27 -10.19
N ARG A 66 3.87 -12.59 -9.36
CA ARG A 66 2.65 -11.87 -9.75
C ARG A 66 2.63 -10.46 -9.19
N LEU A 67 2.09 -9.53 -9.96
CA LEU A 67 1.69 -8.20 -9.49
C LEU A 67 0.23 -8.27 -9.05
N ASN A 68 -0.09 -7.74 -7.88
CA ASN A 68 -1.42 -7.77 -7.28
C ASN A 68 -1.91 -6.35 -6.92
N GLY A 69 -3.11 -6.27 -6.36
CA GLY A 69 -3.62 -5.11 -5.66
C GLY A 69 -4.10 -4.00 -6.58
N SER A 70 -4.08 -2.78 -6.05
CA SER A 70 -4.52 -1.59 -6.80
C SER A 70 -3.66 -1.35 -8.04
N THR A 71 -2.37 -1.72 -8.00
CA THR A 71 -1.44 -1.58 -9.12
C THR A 71 -1.81 -2.47 -10.30
N ALA A 72 -2.19 -3.74 -10.06
CA ALA A 72 -2.66 -4.62 -11.13
C ALA A 72 -3.92 -4.04 -11.81
N SER A 73 -4.84 -3.50 -11.03
CA SER A 73 -6.08 -2.89 -11.53
C SER A 73 -5.79 -1.62 -12.35
N HIS A 74 -4.83 -0.81 -11.93
CA HIS A 74 -4.37 0.38 -12.66
C HIS A 74 -3.72 0.03 -14.01
N VAL A 75 -2.93 -1.04 -14.06
CA VAL A 75 -2.35 -1.55 -15.33
C VAL A 75 -3.44 -1.95 -16.31
N LEU A 76 -4.54 -2.52 -15.81
CA LEU A 76 -5.65 -2.97 -16.64
C LEU A 76 -6.55 -1.82 -17.12
N VAL A 77 -6.77 -0.79 -16.28
CA VAL A 77 -7.60 0.39 -16.55
C VAL A 77 -6.94 1.65 -15.99
N GLN A 78 -6.44 2.53 -16.86
CA GLN A 78 -5.69 3.74 -16.48
C GLN A 78 -6.55 4.85 -15.83
N GLU A 79 -7.88 4.86 -16.02
CA GLU A 79 -8.78 5.99 -15.68
C GLU A 79 -9.59 5.88 -14.37
N ASN A 80 -9.22 4.98 -13.45
CA ASN A 80 -10.09 4.71 -12.29
C ASN A 80 -10.04 5.70 -11.12
N GLY A 81 -9.49 6.91 -11.31
CA GLY A 81 -9.53 7.98 -10.29
C GLY A 81 -8.76 7.67 -9.00
N THR A 82 -8.07 6.52 -8.95
CA THR A 82 -7.19 6.10 -7.87
C THR A 82 -5.83 5.83 -8.49
N GLY A 83 -4.85 6.70 -8.23
CA GLY A 83 -3.47 6.32 -8.45
C GLY A 83 -3.17 5.01 -7.72
N TYR A 84 -2.26 4.20 -8.25
CA TYR A 84 -1.84 3.00 -7.54
C TYR A 84 -1.05 3.43 -6.29
N LYS A 85 -1.47 2.93 -5.11
CA LYS A 85 -0.84 3.27 -3.84
C LYS A 85 0.30 2.31 -3.61
N ASP A 86 0.02 1.07 -3.23
CA ASP A 86 1.06 0.08 -2.93
C ASP A 86 1.42 -0.80 -4.13
N LEU A 87 2.70 -1.12 -4.24
CA LEU A 87 3.23 -2.10 -5.17
C LEU A 87 3.26 -3.48 -4.49
N ASP A 88 2.24 -4.29 -4.79
CA ASP A 88 2.07 -5.60 -4.19
C ASP A 88 2.63 -6.70 -5.10
N ILE A 89 3.76 -7.29 -4.72
CA ILE A 89 4.37 -8.41 -5.44
C ILE A 89 4.15 -9.70 -4.67
N ILE A 90 3.54 -10.68 -5.34
CA ILE A 90 3.36 -12.04 -4.83
C ILE A 90 4.40 -12.96 -5.47
N PHE A 91 5.22 -13.60 -4.64
CA PHE A 91 6.04 -14.75 -5.01
C PHE A 91 5.28 -16.02 -4.62
N GLY A 92 4.83 -16.81 -5.59
CA GLY A 92 4.33 -18.14 -5.34
C GLY A 92 5.50 -19.06 -4.98
N VAL A 93 5.62 -19.47 -3.73
CA VAL A 93 6.78 -20.22 -3.23
C VAL A 93 6.35 -21.50 -2.52
N GLU A 94 7.22 -22.51 -2.51
CA GLU A 94 7.03 -23.70 -1.66
C GLU A 94 7.66 -23.44 -0.29
N ILE A 95 6.84 -23.48 0.75
CA ILE A 95 7.24 -23.26 2.16
C ILE A 95 6.79 -24.48 2.97
N PRO A 96 7.52 -25.61 2.88
CA PRO A 96 7.20 -26.82 3.63
C PRO A 96 7.44 -26.67 5.14
N ARG A 97 8.45 -25.89 5.55
CA ARG A 97 8.94 -25.84 6.93
C ARG A 97 8.83 -24.44 7.54
N GLN A 98 8.82 -24.37 8.87
CA GLN A 98 8.73 -23.08 9.56
C GLN A 98 10.04 -22.28 9.48
N GLU A 99 11.17 -22.97 9.31
CA GLU A 99 12.50 -22.40 9.11
C GLU A 99 12.61 -21.59 7.80
N ASP A 100 11.85 -21.96 6.77
CA ASP A 100 11.89 -21.32 5.45
C ASP A 100 11.49 -19.83 5.52
N PHE A 101 10.65 -19.44 6.50
CA PHE A 101 10.31 -18.04 6.74
C PHE A 101 11.52 -17.20 7.18
N GLN A 102 12.41 -17.79 7.99
CA GLN A 102 13.63 -17.12 8.41
C GLN A 102 14.57 -16.97 7.21
N VAL A 103 14.66 -17.98 6.34
CA VAL A 103 15.41 -17.90 5.08
C VAL A 103 14.87 -16.80 4.17
N ILE A 104 13.54 -16.72 3.97
CA ILE A 104 12.90 -15.65 3.19
C ILE A 104 13.25 -14.27 3.74
N LYS A 105 13.12 -14.10 5.07
CA LYS A 105 13.45 -12.85 5.77
C LYS A 105 14.92 -12.47 5.52
N GLU A 106 15.86 -13.39 5.71
CA GLU A 106 17.28 -13.15 5.48
C GLU A 106 17.60 -12.82 4.03
N VAL A 107 16.95 -13.50 3.07
CA VAL A 107 17.09 -13.23 1.65
C VAL A 107 16.67 -11.79 1.34
N VAL A 108 15.48 -11.37 1.75
CA VAL A 108 14.96 -10.03 1.47
C VAL A 108 15.83 -8.94 2.11
N LEU A 109 16.18 -9.10 3.39
CA LEU A 109 17.03 -8.14 4.09
C LEU A 109 18.44 -8.07 3.48
N GLY A 110 18.98 -9.21 3.05
CA GLY A 110 20.24 -9.26 2.31
C GLY A 110 20.13 -8.57 0.95
N CYS A 111 19.00 -8.64 0.25
CA CYS A 111 18.79 -7.90 -1.01
C CYS A 111 18.80 -6.39 -0.77
N LEU A 112 18.13 -5.91 0.30
CA LEU A 112 18.15 -4.48 0.65
C LEU A 112 19.57 -3.97 0.90
N LEU A 113 20.44 -4.79 1.49
CA LEU A 113 21.84 -4.45 1.72
C LEU A 113 22.61 -4.23 0.40
N ASP A 114 22.26 -4.95 -0.67
CA ASP A 114 22.89 -4.77 -1.97
C ASP A 114 22.56 -3.41 -2.58
N PHE A 115 21.32 -2.92 -2.37
CA PHE A 115 20.82 -1.65 -2.89
C PHE A 115 21.36 -0.40 -2.16
N LEU A 116 22.13 -0.58 -1.08
CA LEU A 116 22.77 0.56 -0.41
C LEU A 116 23.75 1.29 -1.34
N PRO A 117 23.79 2.65 -1.29
CA PRO A 117 24.69 3.46 -2.11
C PRO A 117 26.17 3.08 -1.97
N ARG A 118 26.93 3.31 -3.05
CA ARG A 118 28.39 3.12 -3.08
C ARG A 118 29.04 4.08 -2.09
N GLY A 119 29.62 3.56 -1.02
CA GLY A 119 30.23 4.34 0.07
C GLY A 119 29.74 3.96 1.46
N VAL A 120 28.65 3.20 1.56
CA VAL A 120 28.19 2.63 2.84
C VAL A 120 29.02 1.39 3.18
N ASN A 121 29.60 1.36 4.38
CA ASN A 121 30.30 0.17 4.88
C ASN A 121 29.27 -0.91 5.24
N LYS A 122 29.23 -1.98 4.44
CA LYS A 122 28.26 -3.08 4.57
C LYS A 122 28.66 -4.10 5.64
N ASP A 123 29.93 -4.16 6.03
CA ASP A 123 30.47 -5.22 6.90
C ASP A 123 29.93 -5.16 8.33
N LYS A 124 29.51 -3.96 8.77
CA LYS A 124 28.94 -3.73 10.12
C LYS A 124 27.42 -3.78 10.16
N ILE A 125 26.75 -3.90 9.01
CA ILE A 125 25.30 -3.82 8.92
C ILE A 125 24.70 -5.21 9.05
N THR A 126 23.92 -5.41 10.10
CA THR A 126 23.25 -6.68 10.36
C THR A 126 21.86 -6.73 9.72
N ALA A 127 21.30 -7.94 9.57
CA ALA A 127 19.92 -8.11 9.13
C ALA A 127 18.91 -7.43 10.07
N LEU A 128 19.18 -7.42 11.38
CA LEU A 128 18.32 -6.73 12.36
C LEU A 128 18.31 -5.21 12.10
N THR A 129 19.48 -4.62 11.86
CA THR A 129 19.60 -3.21 11.51
C THR A 129 18.84 -2.87 10.22
N MET A 130 18.92 -3.74 9.20
CA MET A 130 18.16 -3.56 7.95
C MET A 130 16.65 -3.68 8.17
N LYS A 131 16.20 -4.59 9.06
CA LYS A 131 14.78 -4.71 9.45
C LYS A 131 14.31 -3.39 10.05
N GLU A 132 15.01 -2.88 11.06
CA GLU A 132 14.62 -1.66 11.78
C GLU A 132 14.65 -0.42 10.88
N ALA A 133 15.61 -0.35 9.95
CA ALA A 133 15.78 0.80 9.07
C ALA A 133 14.73 0.89 7.96
N TYR A 134 14.41 -0.22 7.29
CA TYR A 134 13.66 -0.17 6.01
C TYR A 134 12.32 -0.90 6.03
N VAL A 135 12.10 -1.79 7.01
CA VAL A 135 10.88 -2.59 7.05
C VAL A 135 9.84 -1.91 7.92
N GLN A 136 8.68 -1.64 7.33
CA GLN A 136 7.55 -1.07 8.04
C GLN A 136 6.74 -2.15 8.75
N LYS A 137 6.53 -3.31 8.11
CA LYS A 137 5.70 -4.39 8.62
C LYS A 137 6.22 -5.75 8.16
N MET A 138 6.24 -6.72 9.06
CA MET A 138 6.45 -8.13 8.73
C MET A 138 5.29 -8.95 9.28
N VAL A 139 4.78 -9.89 8.49
CA VAL A 139 3.75 -10.83 8.92
C VAL A 139 4.16 -12.22 8.49
N LYS A 140 3.92 -13.20 9.36
CA LYS A 140 4.11 -14.62 9.08
C LYS A 140 2.85 -15.36 9.51
N VAL A 141 2.33 -16.19 8.62
CA VAL A 141 1.20 -17.09 8.88
C VAL A 141 1.61 -18.50 8.45
N PHE A 142 1.50 -19.46 9.36
CA PHE A 142 1.83 -20.85 9.12
C PHE A 142 0.83 -21.76 9.84
N ASN A 143 -0.22 -22.10 9.11
CA ASN A 143 -1.35 -22.87 9.59
C ASN A 143 -1.68 -23.96 8.54
N GLU A 144 -2.69 -24.79 8.79
CA GLU A 144 -3.08 -25.86 7.86
C GLU A 144 -3.58 -25.33 6.51
N HIS A 145 -4.29 -24.20 6.52
CA HIS A 145 -4.90 -23.61 5.32
C HIS A 145 -4.05 -22.48 4.72
N ASP A 146 -3.39 -21.70 5.57
CA ASP A 146 -2.67 -20.49 5.17
C ASP A 146 -1.17 -20.60 5.52
N ARG A 147 -0.32 -20.49 4.50
CA ARG A 147 1.14 -20.50 4.65
C ARG A 147 1.72 -19.39 3.79
N TRP A 148 1.98 -18.25 4.40
CA TRP A 148 2.49 -17.09 3.69
C TRP A 148 3.22 -16.10 4.60
N SER A 149 4.14 -15.34 4.01
CA SER A 149 4.90 -14.27 4.66
C SER A 149 4.67 -12.96 3.91
N LEU A 150 4.73 -11.83 4.60
CA LEU A 150 4.69 -10.49 4.02
C LEU A 150 5.78 -9.63 4.63
N ILE A 151 6.47 -8.87 3.78
CA ILE A 151 7.45 -7.85 4.17
C ILE A 151 7.09 -6.56 3.43
N SER A 152 6.63 -5.55 4.16
CA SER A 152 6.31 -4.22 3.63
C SER A 152 7.48 -3.27 3.87
N LEU A 153 7.95 -2.65 2.80
CA LEU A 153 9.05 -1.69 2.81
C LEU A 153 8.50 -0.27 2.87
N SER A 154 9.12 0.57 3.71
CA SER A 154 8.62 1.90 4.01
C SER A 154 8.75 2.85 2.83
N ASN A 155 7.64 3.49 2.45
CA ASN A 155 7.67 4.66 1.59
C ASN A 155 6.83 5.80 2.18
N ASN A 156 7.50 6.87 2.59
CA ASN A 156 6.87 8.02 3.24
C ASN A 156 5.94 8.81 2.30
N ARG A 157 5.93 8.48 1.00
CA ARG A 157 5.02 9.04 -0.01
C ARG A 157 3.75 8.21 -0.21
N GLY A 158 3.55 7.15 0.57
CA GLY A 158 2.37 6.29 0.49
C GLY A 158 2.38 5.26 -0.63
N LYS A 159 3.53 5.06 -1.30
CA LYS A 159 3.73 3.97 -2.27
C LYS A 159 4.58 2.85 -1.69
N ASN A 160 4.03 2.06 -0.78
CA ASN A 160 4.81 1.01 -0.13
C ASN A 160 5.11 -0.11 -1.13
N VAL A 161 6.23 -0.81 -0.91
CA VAL A 161 6.56 -2.01 -1.69
C VAL A 161 6.30 -3.21 -0.78
N GLU A 162 5.27 -3.98 -1.09
CA GLU A 162 4.91 -5.18 -0.35
C GLU A 162 5.39 -6.43 -1.09
N LEU A 163 6.28 -7.19 -0.44
CA LEU A 163 6.75 -8.48 -0.92
C LEU A 163 6.03 -9.58 -0.15
N LYS A 164 5.12 -10.28 -0.82
CA LYS A 164 4.33 -11.38 -0.26
C LYS A 164 4.82 -12.72 -0.80
N PHE A 165 5.13 -13.65 0.09
CA PHE A 165 5.62 -14.99 -0.24
C PHE A 165 4.53 -15.99 0.11
N VAL A 166 3.86 -16.54 -0.89
CA VAL A 166 2.63 -17.33 -0.72
C VAL A 166 2.87 -18.78 -1.12
N ASN A 167 2.72 -19.69 -0.16
CA ASN A 167 2.58 -21.11 -0.45
C ASN A 167 1.11 -21.50 -0.60
N SER A 168 0.29 -21.17 0.39
CA SER A 168 -1.16 -21.31 0.35
C SER A 168 -1.83 -20.10 0.98
N LEU A 169 -2.91 -19.63 0.36
CA LEU A 169 -3.69 -18.49 0.84
C LEU A 169 -5.16 -18.74 0.50
N ARG A 170 -5.98 -18.89 1.53
CA ARG A 170 -7.41 -19.11 1.37
C ARG A 170 -8.10 -17.90 0.76
N ARG A 171 -7.79 -16.70 1.26
CA ARG A 171 -8.44 -15.44 0.90
C ARG A 171 -7.56 -14.63 -0.04
N GLN A 172 -7.86 -14.67 -1.32
CA GLN A 172 -7.02 -14.05 -2.35
C GLN A 172 -7.55 -12.71 -2.86
N PHE A 173 -8.82 -12.39 -2.56
CA PHE A 173 -9.46 -11.12 -2.90
C PHE A 173 -10.60 -10.81 -1.90
N GLU A 174 -11.03 -9.55 -1.86
CA GLU A 174 -12.21 -9.13 -1.07
C GLU A 174 -13.38 -8.72 -1.98
N PHE A 175 -13.09 -7.94 -3.02
CA PHE A 175 -14.03 -7.54 -4.05
C PHE A 175 -13.51 -7.90 -5.45
N SER A 176 -14.37 -7.84 -6.45
CA SER A 176 -13.97 -8.13 -7.84
C SER A 176 -12.92 -7.14 -8.36
N VAL A 177 -13.02 -5.87 -7.94
CA VAL A 177 -12.19 -4.76 -8.44
C VAL A 177 -10.72 -4.86 -8.02
N ASP A 178 -10.40 -5.62 -6.99
CA ASP A 178 -9.04 -5.84 -6.47
C ASP A 178 -8.58 -7.31 -6.63
N SER A 179 -9.29 -8.09 -7.44
CA SER A 179 -9.03 -9.53 -7.60
C SER A 179 -8.00 -9.88 -8.67
N PHE A 180 -7.42 -8.89 -9.33
CA PHE A 180 -6.54 -9.10 -10.49
C PHE A 180 -5.10 -9.39 -10.07
N GLN A 181 -4.52 -10.43 -10.67
CA GLN A 181 -3.12 -10.76 -10.54
C GLN A 181 -2.49 -10.87 -11.93
N ILE A 182 -1.40 -10.16 -12.18
CA ILE A 182 -0.68 -10.19 -13.47
C ILE A 182 0.56 -11.05 -13.32
N ILE A 183 0.70 -12.09 -14.13
CA ILE A 183 1.85 -13.00 -14.09
C ILE A 183 3.06 -12.32 -14.74
N LEU A 184 4.13 -12.14 -13.97
CA LEU A 184 5.29 -11.33 -14.37
C LEU A 184 6.40 -12.14 -15.04
N ASP A 185 6.38 -13.48 -14.98
CA ASP A 185 7.52 -14.30 -15.40
C ASP A 185 7.99 -14.01 -16.83
N ARG A 186 7.08 -13.87 -17.79
CA ARG A 186 7.41 -13.54 -19.19
C ARG A 186 8.02 -12.14 -19.34
N MET A 187 7.53 -11.15 -18.59
CA MET A 187 8.12 -9.80 -18.58
C MET A 187 9.54 -9.85 -18.02
N LEU A 188 9.72 -10.53 -16.88
CA LEU A 188 11.01 -10.63 -16.21
C LEU A 188 12.05 -11.39 -17.05
N GLU A 189 11.64 -12.45 -17.75
CA GLU A 189 12.47 -13.17 -18.72
C GLU A 189 12.93 -12.25 -19.84
N SER A 190 12.02 -11.44 -20.41
CA SER A 190 12.37 -10.49 -21.48
C SER A 190 13.39 -9.44 -21.05
N TYR A 191 13.32 -8.96 -19.80
CA TYR A 191 14.33 -8.03 -19.26
C TYR A 191 15.70 -8.69 -19.16
N LEU A 192 15.75 -9.95 -18.75
CA LEU A 192 17.01 -10.68 -18.65
C LEU A 192 17.65 -10.96 -20.00
N GLU A 193 16.83 -11.28 -21.00
CA GLU A 193 17.29 -11.45 -22.37
C GLU A 193 17.83 -10.13 -22.94
N ALA A 194 17.12 -9.02 -22.74
CA ALA A 194 17.56 -7.69 -23.17
C ALA A 194 18.89 -7.27 -22.48
N GLU A 195 19.03 -7.53 -21.18
CA GLU A 195 20.27 -7.24 -20.44
C GLU A 195 21.45 -8.11 -20.93
N ARG A 196 21.22 -9.40 -21.24
CA ARG A 196 22.25 -10.28 -21.82
C ARG A 196 22.70 -9.81 -23.19
N GLN A 197 21.77 -9.37 -24.04
CA GLN A 197 22.07 -8.84 -25.36
C GLN A 197 22.87 -7.53 -25.27
N ALA A 198 22.53 -6.64 -24.34
CA ALA A 198 23.28 -5.41 -24.10
C ALA A 198 24.73 -5.66 -23.65
N ILE A 199 24.99 -6.73 -22.90
CA ILE A 199 26.35 -7.11 -22.46
C ILE A 199 27.14 -7.76 -23.61
N GLN A 200 26.49 -8.46 -24.53
CA GLN A 200 27.13 -9.13 -25.68
C GLN A 200 27.46 -8.19 -26.84
N CYS A 201 26.86 -6.99 -26.90
CA CYS A 201 27.24 -5.93 -27.82
C CYS A 201 27.92 -4.76 -27.08
N PRO A 202 29.21 -4.86 -26.70
CA PRO A 202 29.96 -3.65 -26.40
C PRO A 202 30.05 -2.84 -27.70
N THR A 203 29.69 -1.57 -27.60
CA THR A 203 29.85 -0.52 -28.63
C THR A 203 31.03 -0.82 -29.56
N ARG A 204 30.73 -1.11 -30.83
CA ARG A 204 31.73 -1.09 -31.90
C ARG A 204 32.29 0.34 -31.92
N GLY A 205 33.53 0.48 -31.50
CA GLY A 205 34.21 1.76 -31.41
C GLY A 205 34.18 2.53 -32.73
N GLU A 206 34.01 3.84 -32.60
CA GLU A 206 34.44 4.80 -33.61
C GLU A 206 35.97 4.78 -33.68
N GLU A 207 36.54 3.84 -34.42
CA GLU A 207 37.88 3.99 -35.00
C GLU A 207 37.93 3.33 -36.39
N GLY A 208 38.32 4.11 -37.39
CA GLY A 208 38.89 3.57 -38.63
C GLY A 208 38.09 3.76 -39.92
N SER A 209 38.01 5.00 -40.40
CA SER A 209 38.12 5.23 -41.85
C SER A 209 39.56 4.85 -42.26
N LEU A 210 39.72 3.84 -43.13
CA LEU A 210 40.69 3.80 -44.24
C LEU A 210 40.75 2.39 -44.89
N THR A 211 40.23 2.35 -46.13
CA THR A 211 40.77 1.66 -47.32
C THR A 211 41.09 0.16 -47.31
N LYS A 212 40.25 -0.56 -48.07
CA LYS A 212 40.53 -1.63 -49.07
C LYS A 212 41.91 -2.31 -49.05
N SER A 213 41.90 -3.64 -48.99
CA SER A 213 42.39 -4.48 -50.10
C SER A 213 41.95 -5.93 -49.97
N SER A 214 41.78 -6.55 -51.14
CA SER A 214 41.20 -7.87 -51.41
C SER A 214 42.28 -8.94 -51.42
N SER A 215 41.99 -10.15 -50.94
CA SER A 215 42.39 -11.39 -51.63
C SER A 215 41.68 -12.62 -51.05
N GLN A 216 41.08 -13.37 -51.97
CA GLN A 216 40.55 -14.72 -51.78
C GLN A 216 41.69 -15.73 -51.67
N LEU A 217 41.48 -16.84 -50.96
CA LEU A 217 41.69 -18.23 -51.45
C LEU A 217 41.57 -19.24 -50.29
N ALA A 218 40.83 -20.30 -50.54
CA ALA A 218 40.86 -21.61 -49.87
C ALA A 218 40.92 -22.67 -51.01
N PRO A 219 41.04 -23.99 -50.74
CA PRO A 219 41.68 -24.72 -49.64
C PRO A 219 42.71 -25.73 -50.20
N ASN A 220 43.44 -26.49 -49.36
CA ASN A 220 43.76 -27.89 -49.64
C ASN A 220 44.27 -28.66 -48.41
N GLU A 221 43.91 -29.93 -48.41
CA GLU A 221 44.15 -30.98 -47.41
C GLU A 221 45.60 -31.46 -47.34
N GLU A 222 46.01 -32.01 -46.19
CA GLU A 222 46.63 -33.35 -46.08
C GLU A 222 46.81 -33.78 -44.60
N SER A 223 46.51 -35.05 -44.33
CA SER A 223 46.64 -35.81 -43.07
C SER A 223 48.04 -36.48 -42.95
N PRO A 224 48.37 -37.50 -42.12
CA PRO A 224 47.79 -38.06 -40.87
C PRO A 224 48.86 -38.38 -39.76
N SER A 225 48.47 -38.85 -38.56
CA SER A 225 49.09 -40.00 -37.83
C SER A 225 48.56 -40.26 -36.40
N THR A 226 47.97 -41.45 -36.19
CA THR A 226 48.17 -42.48 -35.12
C THR A 226 48.60 -42.05 -33.69
N SER A 227 48.07 -42.57 -32.57
CA SER A 227 47.90 -44.00 -32.18
C SER A 227 47.34 -44.20 -30.73
N LEU A 228 46.58 -45.30 -30.56
CA LEU A 228 46.56 -46.34 -29.48
C LEU A 228 45.89 -46.13 -28.09
N ASP A 229 44.81 -46.92 -27.90
CA ASP A 229 44.34 -47.78 -26.79
C ASP A 229 44.89 -47.67 -25.34
N VAL A 230 44.00 -47.77 -24.33
CA VAL A 230 43.74 -49.00 -23.49
C VAL A 230 42.76 -48.71 -22.31
N LYS A 231 41.69 -49.53 -22.27
CA LYS A 231 40.83 -50.13 -21.21
C LYS A 231 40.78 -49.65 -19.74
N GLU A 232 39.52 -49.72 -19.24
CA GLU A 232 38.99 -49.76 -17.86
C GLU A 232 39.67 -50.79 -16.90
N PRO A 233 39.39 -50.74 -15.57
CA PRO A 233 38.24 -51.50 -15.02
C PRO A 233 37.46 -50.83 -13.87
N THR A 234 36.26 -51.40 -13.68
CA THR A 234 35.25 -51.34 -12.61
C THR A 234 35.72 -51.77 -11.21
N ASP A 235 35.03 -51.32 -10.15
CA ASP A 235 34.52 -52.26 -9.13
C ASP A 235 33.33 -51.73 -8.30
N THR A 236 32.51 -52.69 -7.87
CA THR A 236 31.22 -52.59 -7.17
C THR A 236 31.39 -53.00 -5.69
N LEU A 237 30.44 -52.64 -4.78
CA LEU A 237 29.84 -53.45 -3.66
C LEU A 237 29.44 -52.53 -2.46
N TYR A 238 28.14 -52.31 -2.18
CA TYR A 238 27.21 -53.08 -1.31
C TYR A 238 27.63 -53.31 0.15
N LEU A 239 26.83 -52.80 1.11
CA LEU A 239 26.21 -53.57 2.21
C LEU A 239 25.22 -52.72 3.04
N SER A 240 24.11 -53.36 3.38
CA SER A 240 22.93 -52.94 4.15
C SER A 240 23.00 -53.38 5.62
N ALA A 241 22.19 -52.76 6.49
CA ALA A 241 21.69 -53.39 7.73
C ALA A 241 20.41 -52.67 8.25
N GLU A 242 19.44 -53.48 8.70
CA GLU A 242 18.10 -53.16 9.19
C GLU A 242 17.98 -53.14 10.74
N GLY A 243 16.82 -52.67 11.24
CA GLY A 243 16.21 -52.99 12.55
C GLY A 243 16.16 -51.80 13.55
N GLN A 244 15.11 -51.50 14.33
CA GLN A 244 13.89 -52.20 14.77
C GLN A 244 12.83 -51.19 15.28
N ASP A 245 11.56 -51.65 15.34
CA ASP A 245 10.35 -51.05 15.94
C ASP A 245 10.42 -50.74 17.46
N LEU A 246 9.52 -49.84 17.95
CA LEU A 246 8.71 -50.03 19.18
C LEU A 246 7.65 -48.91 19.43
N SER A 247 6.37 -49.33 19.42
CA SER A 247 5.20 -48.97 20.26
C SER A 247 4.65 -47.54 20.47
N SER A 248 3.44 -47.35 19.92
CA SER A 248 2.18 -46.78 20.46
C SER A 248 2.09 -46.16 21.88
N LEU A 249 1.40 -45.02 22.00
CA LEU A 249 0.46 -44.69 23.08
C LEU A 249 -0.57 -43.60 22.66
N ASP A 250 -1.73 -43.65 23.32
CA ASP A 250 -3.08 -43.25 22.89
C ASP A 250 -3.49 -41.82 23.35
N LYS A 251 -4.39 -41.21 22.55
CA LYS A 251 -5.44 -40.16 22.78
C LYS A 251 -5.41 -39.15 23.94
N GLY A 252 -5.76 -37.90 23.58
CA GLY A 252 -6.56 -36.97 24.41
C GLY A 252 -6.54 -35.51 23.88
N PRO A 253 -7.68 -34.78 23.79
CA PRO A 253 -7.83 -33.61 22.93
C PRO A 253 -7.39 -32.32 23.61
N PHE A 254 -6.66 -31.46 22.89
CA PHE A 254 -6.45 -30.07 23.30
C PHE A 254 -7.09 -29.13 22.29
N ILE A 255 -7.95 -28.27 22.85
CA ILE A 255 -8.63 -27.16 22.22
C ILE A 255 -7.55 -26.17 21.76
N ASN A 256 -7.41 -25.97 20.45
CA ASN A 256 -6.48 -24.98 19.92
C ASN A 256 -7.11 -23.59 20.04
N GLU A 257 -6.64 -22.83 21.03
CA GLU A 257 -6.75 -21.38 21.06
C GLU A 257 -5.93 -20.78 19.91
N GLU A 258 -6.55 -19.83 19.21
CA GLU A 258 -6.01 -19.08 18.09
C GLU A 258 -4.92 -18.12 18.59
N VAL A 259 -3.65 -18.54 18.59
CA VAL A 259 -2.52 -17.64 18.91
C VAL A 259 -2.00 -16.98 17.64
N VAL A 260 -2.55 -15.80 17.32
CA VAL A 260 -1.95 -14.86 16.39
C VAL A 260 -0.81 -14.14 17.11
N LEU A 261 0.44 -14.52 16.83
CA LEU A 261 1.61 -13.76 17.28
C LEU A 261 1.74 -12.50 16.42
N GLN A 262 1.09 -11.43 16.87
CA GLN A 262 1.34 -10.08 16.41
C GLN A 262 2.50 -9.52 17.25
N GLU A 263 3.69 -9.40 16.69
CA GLU A 263 4.78 -8.67 17.36
C GLU A 263 4.40 -7.18 17.40
N ASP A 264 4.26 -6.63 18.61
CA ASP A 264 3.79 -5.28 18.90
C ASP A 264 4.65 -4.17 18.27
N GLU A 265 3.96 -3.09 17.86
CA GLU A 265 4.56 -1.83 17.47
C GLU A 265 5.23 -1.15 18.68
N LEU A 266 6.47 -0.65 18.49
CA LEU A 266 7.19 0.12 19.50
C LEU A 266 6.54 1.50 19.72
N PRO A 267 6.33 1.95 20.98
CA PRO A 267 5.80 3.27 21.29
C PRO A 267 6.86 4.37 21.14
N MET A 268 6.45 5.56 20.65
CA MET A 268 7.26 6.78 20.69
C MET A 268 7.24 7.39 22.10
N GLU A 269 8.41 7.50 22.74
CA GLU A 269 8.61 8.39 23.88
C GLU A 269 8.94 9.80 23.41
N SER A 270 8.15 10.78 23.85
CA SER A 270 8.40 12.20 23.69
C SER A 270 9.41 12.68 24.74
N VAL A 271 10.61 13.06 24.31
CA VAL A 271 11.56 13.76 25.18
C VAL A 271 11.19 15.24 25.20
N ALA A 272 10.76 15.71 26.37
CA ALA A 272 10.59 17.13 26.67
C ALA A 272 11.98 17.75 26.92
N GLU A 273 12.37 18.71 26.09
CA GLU A 273 13.58 19.50 26.30
C GLU A 273 13.21 20.87 26.88
N THR A 274 13.57 21.06 28.15
CA THR A 274 13.49 22.31 28.89
C THR A 274 14.61 23.25 28.44
N VAL A 275 14.26 24.47 28.01
CA VAL A 275 15.22 25.57 27.83
C VAL A 275 14.66 26.83 28.52
N GLU A 276 15.34 27.25 29.59
CA GLU A 276 15.21 28.56 30.22
C GLU A 276 16.07 29.60 29.47
N PRO A 277 15.76 30.90 29.59
CA PRO A 277 16.06 31.90 28.56
C PRO A 277 17.29 32.74 28.89
N GLU A 278 17.89 33.39 27.89
CA GLU A 278 18.28 34.81 28.01
C GLU A 278 18.78 35.47 26.71
N ASN A 279 18.35 36.73 26.60
CA ASN A 279 18.98 37.91 26.02
C ASN A 279 18.52 38.51 24.69
N VAL A 280 18.18 39.79 24.87
CA VAL A 280 17.41 40.76 24.10
C VAL A 280 18.34 41.54 23.18
N ILE A 281 17.93 41.78 21.93
CA ILE A 281 18.26 43.04 21.22
C ILE A 281 17.00 43.54 20.50
N LYS A 282 16.57 44.74 20.92
CA LYS A 282 15.51 45.59 20.36
C LYS A 282 15.81 46.05 18.94
N MET A 283 14.75 46.28 18.15
CA MET A 283 14.47 47.47 17.31
C MET A 283 13.33 47.10 16.33
N LYS A 284 12.37 47.94 15.93
CA LYS A 284 11.70 49.17 16.38
C LYS A 284 10.57 49.36 15.33
N GLU A 285 9.32 49.48 15.75
CA GLU A 285 8.17 49.76 14.85
C GLU A 285 8.26 51.18 14.27
N PRO A 286 7.50 51.44 13.19
CA PRO A 286 6.58 52.57 13.27
C PRO A 286 5.14 52.24 12.84
N GLU A 287 4.23 52.96 13.48
CA GLU A 287 2.78 52.93 13.37
C GLU A 287 2.25 53.65 12.11
N GLN A 288 1.08 53.16 11.67
CA GLN A 288 -0.16 53.82 11.22
C GLN A 288 -0.12 55.02 10.24
N ASP A 289 -0.93 54.91 9.17
CA ASP A 289 -2.10 55.78 8.98
C ASP A 289 -3.11 55.18 7.99
N GLN A 290 -4.40 55.24 8.36
CA GLN A 290 -5.57 54.91 7.54
C GLN A 290 -6.09 56.19 6.88
N GLU A 291 -6.45 56.12 5.59
CA GLU A 291 -7.50 57.00 5.05
C GLU A 291 -8.25 56.35 3.88
N SER A 292 -9.50 56.77 3.73
CA SER A 292 -10.63 56.04 3.15
C SER A 292 -11.16 56.72 1.88
N LEU A 293 -11.93 55.94 1.09
CA LEU A 293 -12.95 56.34 0.10
C LEU A 293 -12.51 56.96 -1.25
N ARG A 294 -12.70 56.20 -2.34
CA ARG A 294 -13.81 56.40 -3.31
C ARG A 294 -13.78 55.35 -4.42
N GLY A 295 -14.94 54.78 -4.73
CA GLY A 295 -15.13 53.87 -5.85
C GLY A 295 -15.31 54.58 -7.19
N ALA A 296 -15.09 53.82 -8.26
CA ALA A 296 -15.89 53.87 -9.50
C ALA A 296 -15.51 52.66 -10.36
N GLU A 297 -16.51 51.85 -10.66
CA GLU A 297 -16.53 50.89 -11.77
C GLU A 297 -16.40 51.66 -13.10
N VAL A 298 -15.55 51.20 -14.03
CA VAL A 298 -15.81 51.33 -15.46
C VAL A 298 -15.29 50.10 -16.20
N GLU A 299 -16.20 49.50 -16.94
CA GLU A 299 -16.09 48.35 -17.82
C GLU A 299 -15.62 48.75 -19.25
N PHE A 300 -14.93 47.81 -19.90
CA PHE A 300 -14.72 47.60 -21.35
C PHE A 300 -14.07 48.67 -22.25
N GLN A 301 -12.97 48.29 -22.92
CA GLN A 301 -13.03 47.84 -24.33
C GLN A 301 -11.67 47.32 -24.84
N GLU A 302 -11.73 46.23 -25.60
CA GLU A 302 -10.65 45.60 -26.36
C GLU A 302 -10.17 46.49 -27.51
N SER A 303 -8.86 46.44 -27.80
CA SER A 303 -8.35 46.68 -29.15
C SER A 303 -7.06 45.90 -29.38
N GLU A 304 -7.09 45.03 -30.38
CA GLU A 304 -5.98 44.29 -30.97
C GLU A 304 -4.91 45.23 -31.56
N ALA A 305 -3.64 44.89 -31.38
CA ALA A 305 -2.58 45.15 -32.36
C ALA A 305 -1.33 44.32 -32.04
N GLU A 306 -0.97 43.45 -32.98
CA GLU A 306 0.26 42.66 -33.04
C GLU A 306 1.53 43.51 -32.87
N LYS A 307 2.53 42.95 -32.18
CA LYS A 307 3.93 43.02 -32.62
C LYS A 307 4.77 41.90 -32.01
N ASP A 308 5.22 41.05 -32.92
CA ASP A 308 6.25 40.04 -32.84
C ASP A 308 7.58 40.63 -32.32
N MET A 309 8.16 40.03 -31.27
CA MET A 309 9.61 39.85 -31.12
C MET A 309 9.89 38.69 -30.16
N THR A 310 10.52 37.67 -30.73
CA THR A 310 11.07 36.45 -30.16
C THR A 310 12.12 36.67 -29.06
N GLU A 311 11.96 36.00 -27.92
CA GLU A 311 13.08 35.53 -27.09
C GLU A 311 12.82 34.09 -26.60
N LYS A 312 13.77 33.21 -26.92
CA LYS A 312 13.75 31.75 -26.73
C LYS A 312 13.87 31.37 -25.25
N SER A 313 12.90 30.60 -24.76
CA SER A 313 13.05 29.83 -23.51
C SER A 313 13.90 28.57 -23.75
N PRO A 314 14.73 28.13 -22.77
CA PRO A 314 15.64 27.00 -22.96
C PRO A 314 14.90 25.66 -22.89
N ALA A 315 15.22 24.79 -23.84
CA ALA A 315 14.66 23.45 -23.99
C ALA A 315 15.05 22.51 -22.83
N LEU A 316 14.08 21.74 -22.35
CA LEU A 316 14.31 20.56 -21.52
C LEU A 316 15.07 19.49 -22.33
N PRO A 317 15.99 18.73 -21.73
CA PRO A 317 16.72 17.67 -22.44
C PRO A 317 15.80 16.50 -22.79
N ASP A 318 16.03 16.00 -24.00
CA ASP A 318 15.28 15.00 -24.75
C ASP A 318 14.83 13.76 -23.95
N LEU A 319 13.56 13.41 -24.14
CA LEU A 319 12.99 12.10 -23.87
C LEU A 319 13.71 11.07 -24.76
N LEU A 320 14.37 10.11 -24.12
CA LEU A 320 14.83 8.89 -24.79
C LEU A 320 13.66 8.23 -25.55
N PRO A 321 13.89 7.67 -26.75
CA PRO A 321 12.82 7.04 -27.52
C PRO A 321 12.17 5.89 -26.72
N PRO A 322 10.87 5.62 -26.92
CA PRO A 322 10.19 4.50 -26.29
C PRO A 322 10.98 3.23 -26.57
N ARG A 323 11.33 2.48 -25.51
CA ARG A 323 11.89 1.14 -25.69
C ARG A 323 10.87 0.32 -26.47
N GLU A 324 11.24 -0.14 -27.66
CA GLU A 324 10.44 -1.13 -28.38
C GLU A 324 10.45 -2.42 -27.56
N LEU A 325 9.40 -2.64 -26.75
CA LEU A 325 9.25 -3.90 -26.05
C LEU A 325 9.03 -5.02 -27.07
N PRO A 326 9.73 -6.16 -26.93
CA PRO A 326 9.43 -7.34 -27.73
C PRO A 326 7.96 -7.73 -27.56
N SER A 327 7.36 -8.35 -28.59
CA SER A 327 5.96 -8.80 -28.56
C SER A 327 5.80 -9.98 -27.60
N ILE A 328 5.72 -9.68 -26.31
CA ILE A 328 5.56 -10.66 -25.23
C ILE A 328 4.08 -10.79 -24.86
N THR A 329 3.63 -12.02 -24.67
CA THR A 329 2.29 -12.30 -24.17
C THR A 329 2.34 -12.38 -22.66
N VAL A 330 1.75 -11.38 -22.01
CA VAL A 330 1.56 -11.33 -20.56
C VAL A 330 0.13 -11.73 -20.24
N VAL A 331 -0.05 -12.54 -19.20
CA VAL A 331 -1.35 -13.09 -18.79
C VAL A 331 -1.73 -12.53 -17.43
N ALA A 332 -2.97 -12.08 -17.29
CA ALA A 332 -3.59 -11.80 -16.01
C ALA A 332 -4.61 -12.89 -15.64
N GLU A 333 -4.74 -13.12 -14.33
CA GLU A 333 -5.74 -13.98 -13.72
C GLU A 333 -6.67 -13.14 -12.83
N SER A 334 -7.96 -13.44 -12.85
CA SER A 334 -8.92 -12.90 -11.88
C SER A 334 -9.21 -13.94 -10.80
N MET A 335 -8.86 -13.62 -9.56
CA MET A 335 -9.17 -14.46 -8.41
C MET A 335 -10.65 -14.49 -8.06
N TYR A 336 -11.44 -13.52 -8.56
CA TYR A 336 -12.89 -13.49 -8.47
C TYR A 336 -13.54 -14.63 -9.28
N GLY A 337 -12.82 -15.18 -10.26
CA GLY A 337 -13.36 -16.12 -11.22
C GLY A 337 -13.38 -15.47 -12.59
N ASP A 338 -14.55 -15.18 -13.15
CA ASP A 338 -14.65 -14.69 -14.53
C ASP A 338 -13.94 -13.34 -14.70
N PHE A 339 -12.88 -13.33 -15.53
CA PHE A 339 -12.04 -12.16 -15.75
C PHE A 339 -12.81 -11.03 -16.42
N GLN A 340 -13.65 -11.35 -17.41
CA GLN A 340 -14.40 -10.34 -18.14
C GLN A 340 -15.44 -9.68 -17.23
N GLN A 341 -16.09 -10.48 -16.38
CA GLN A 341 -17.03 -9.93 -15.39
C GLN A 341 -16.33 -9.00 -14.40
N ALA A 342 -15.17 -9.40 -13.85
CA ALA A 342 -14.40 -8.54 -12.96
C ALA A 342 -13.94 -7.26 -13.66
N MET A 343 -13.56 -7.36 -14.94
CA MET A 343 -13.16 -6.21 -15.77
C MET A 343 -14.32 -5.24 -15.98
N ASP A 344 -15.53 -5.74 -16.22
CA ASP A 344 -16.72 -4.91 -16.35
C ASP A 344 -17.03 -4.20 -15.02
N HIS A 345 -16.89 -4.90 -13.89
CA HIS A 345 -17.01 -4.26 -12.59
C HIS A 345 -15.96 -3.17 -12.38
N LEU A 346 -14.73 -3.36 -12.83
CA LEU A 346 -13.68 -2.36 -12.73
C LEU A 346 -13.96 -1.12 -13.61
N ARG A 347 -14.46 -1.32 -14.84
CA ARG A 347 -14.80 -0.25 -15.79
C ARG A 347 -16.02 0.57 -15.38
N TYR A 348 -17.06 -0.10 -14.89
CA TYR A 348 -18.31 0.54 -14.49
C TYR A 348 -18.34 0.92 -13.00
N ARG A 349 -17.20 0.82 -12.30
CA ARG A 349 -17.04 1.11 -10.87
C ARG A 349 -18.07 0.37 -10.01
N LEU A 350 -18.21 -0.94 -10.22
CA LEU A 350 -19.16 -1.79 -9.50
C LEU A 350 -18.49 -2.56 -8.36
N ILE A 351 -19.16 -2.61 -7.21
CA ILE A 351 -18.76 -3.40 -6.04
C ILE A 351 -19.51 -4.71 -6.07
N ALA A 352 -18.76 -5.81 -6.20
CA ALA A 352 -19.27 -7.17 -6.11
C ALA A 352 -18.29 -8.07 -5.38
N THR A 353 -18.81 -9.11 -4.72
CA THR A 353 -18.02 -10.18 -4.12
C THR A 353 -18.77 -11.51 -4.29
N ARG A 354 -18.05 -12.62 -4.41
CA ARG A 354 -18.63 -13.97 -4.52
C ARG A 354 -18.54 -14.75 -3.21
N ASN A 355 -17.63 -14.37 -2.33
CA ASN A 355 -17.30 -15.08 -1.09
C ASN A 355 -17.46 -14.15 0.12
N PRO A 356 -18.70 -13.71 0.41
CA PRO A 356 -18.94 -12.83 1.56
C PRO A 356 -18.43 -13.44 2.87
N GLU A 357 -18.52 -14.76 3.03
CA GLU A 357 -18.05 -15.51 4.20
C GLU A 357 -16.55 -15.37 4.49
N GLU A 358 -15.76 -15.01 3.49
CA GLU A 358 -14.32 -14.85 3.64
C GLU A 358 -13.90 -13.42 4.01
N ILE A 359 -14.81 -12.45 3.90
CA ILE A 359 -14.53 -11.06 4.26
C ILE A 359 -14.33 -10.96 5.78
N ARG A 360 -13.24 -10.28 6.19
CA ARG A 360 -12.93 -9.92 7.58
C ARG A 360 -13.38 -8.49 7.89
N GLY A 361 -13.25 -8.03 9.13
CA GLY A 361 -13.68 -6.72 9.59
C GLY A 361 -13.10 -5.56 8.77
N GLY A 362 -11.88 -5.71 8.26
CA GLY A 362 -11.25 -4.74 7.35
C GLY A 362 -12.02 -4.51 6.04
N GLY A 363 -12.85 -5.47 5.61
CA GLY A 363 -13.69 -5.34 4.42
C GLY A 363 -14.70 -4.21 4.51
N LEU A 364 -15.21 -3.89 5.70
CA LEU A 364 -16.10 -2.73 5.90
C LEU A 364 -15.39 -1.41 5.60
N LEU A 365 -14.13 -1.29 6.02
CA LEU A 365 -13.30 -0.11 5.78
C LEU A 365 -13.03 0.05 4.29
N LYS A 366 -12.67 -1.05 3.62
CA LYS A 366 -12.45 -1.05 2.17
C LYS A 366 -13.72 -0.77 1.37
N TYR A 367 -14.85 -1.34 1.77
CA TYR A 367 -16.15 -1.05 1.16
C TYR A 367 -16.49 0.44 1.26
N SER A 368 -16.33 1.03 2.44
CA SER A 368 -16.57 2.47 2.65
C SER A 368 -15.62 3.32 1.80
N ASN A 369 -14.38 2.87 1.57
CA ASN A 369 -13.42 3.55 0.71
C ASN A 369 -13.83 3.49 -0.77
N LEU A 370 -14.33 2.34 -1.23
CA LEU A 370 -14.87 2.18 -2.57
C LEU A 370 -16.06 3.13 -2.80
N LEU A 371 -16.97 3.26 -1.84
CA LEU A 371 -18.11 4.17 -1.93
C LEU A 371 -17.71 5.65 -2.09
N VAL A 372 -16.70 6.11 -1.36
CA VAL A 372 -16.18 7.50 -1.46
C VAL A 372 -15.53 7.76 -2.81
N ARG A 373 -15.08 6.71 -3.50
CA ARG A 373 -14.47 6.77 -4.84
C ARG A 373 -15.49 6.54 -5.95
N ASP A 374 -16.76 6.80 -5.66
CA ASP A 374 -17.90 6.67 -6.57
C ASP A 374 -18.16 5.26 -7.10
N PHE A 375 -17.67 4.22 -6.41
CA PHE A 375 -18.07 2.85 -6.73
C PHE A 375 -19.48 2.58 -6.19
N LYS A 376 -20.26 1.84 -6.96
CA LYS A 376 -21.66 1.52 -6.65
C LYS A 376 -21.84 0.02 -6.52
N PRO A 377 -22.72 -0.47 -5.63
CA PRO A 377 -23.03 -1.89 -5.57
C PRO A 377 -23.57 -2.41 -6.90
N ALA A 378 -23.12 -3.60 -7.32
CA ALA A 378 -23.66 -4.23 -8.54
C ALA A 378 -25.14 -4.65 -8.38
N SER A 379 -25.57 -4.92 -7.15
CA SER A 379 -26.93 -5.32 -6.80
C SER A 379 -27.38 -4.67 -5.49
N GLU A 380 -28.49 -3.92 -5.51
CA GLU A 380 -29.06 -3.25 -4.34
C GLU A 380 -29.63 -4.23 -3.30
N THR A 381 -30.04 -5.43 -3.72
CA THR A 381 -30.60 -6.43 -2.81
C THR A 381 -29.50 -7.18 -2.05
N GLU A 382 -28.43 -7.56 -2.76
CA GLU A 382 -27.31 -8.28 -2.19
C GLU A 382 -26.49 -7.39 -1.26
N ILE A 383 -26.35 -6.10 -1.59
CA ILE A 383 -25.52 -5.20 -0.79
C ILE A 383 -26.04 -4.99 0.62
N LYS A 384 -27.36 -4.94 0.83
CA LYS A 384 -27.91 -4.82 2.20
C LYS A 384 -27.63 -6.05 3.05
N SER A 385 -27.48 -7.22 2.44
CA SER A 385 -27.04 -8.43 3.15
C SER A 385 -25.54 -8.39 3.41
N LEU A 386 -24.76 -7.92 2.44
CA LEU A 386 -23.32 -7.79 2.55
C LEU A 386 -22.90 -6.75 3.61
N GLU A 387 -23.53 -5.58 3.65
CA GLU A 387 -23.27 -4.53 4.64
C GLU A 387 -23.53 -5.05 6.06
N ARG A 388 -24.65 -5.76 6.29
CA ARG A 388 -24.94 -6.39 7.58
C ARG A 388 -23.86 -7.39 7.98
N TYR A 389 -23.39 -8.19 7.03
CA TYR A 389 -22.31 -9.14 7.26
C TYR A 389 -20.99 -8.43 7.61
N MET A 390 -20.58 -7.43 6.81
CA MET A 390 -19.36 -6.65 7.03
C MET A 390 -19.38 -5.91 8.37
N CYS A 391 -20.52 -5.29 8.75
CA CYS A 391 -20.70 -4.68 10.06
C CYS A 391 -20.58 -5.71 11.18
N SER A 392 -21.28 -6.84 11.08
CA SER A 392 -21.18 -7.91 12.09
C SER A 392 -19.74 -8.41 12.24
N ARG A 393 -19.04 -8.64 11.13
CA ARG A 393 -17.65 -9.13 11.15
C ARG A 393 -16.69 -8.09 11.71
N PHE A 394 -16.92 -6.80 11.44
CA PHE A 394 -16.14 -5.70 12.02
C PHE A 394 -16.22 -5.70 13.56
N PHE A 395 -17.42 -5.85 14.13
CA PHE A 395 -17.57 -5.93 15.60
C PHE A 395 -17.02 -7.22 16.20
N ILE A 396 -17.07 -8.34 15.47
CA ILE A 396 -16.48 -9.61 15.92
C ILE A 396 -14.95 -9.54 15.92
N ASP A 397 -14.36 -8.98 14.87
CA ASP A 397 -12.90 -8.90 14.74
C ASP A 397 -12.31 -7.76 15.60
N PHE A 398 -13.09 -6.71 15.89
CA PHE A 398 -12.70 -5.56 16.71
C PHE A 398 -13.79 -5.22 17.75
N PRO A 399 -13.90 -6.01 18.84
CA PRO A 399 -14.96 -5.82 19.83
C PRO A 399 -14.78 -4.54 20.66
N ASP A 400 -13.53 -4.09 20.86
CA ASP A 400 -13.22 -2.91 21.67
C ASP A 400 -13.21 -1.61 20.85
N VAL A 401 -13.74 -0.53 21.43
CA VAL A 401 -13.84 0.77 20.74
C VAL A 401 -12.48 1.42 20.50
N HIS A 402 -11.50 1.22 21.38
CA HIS A 402 -10.14 1.74 21.18
C HIS A 402 -9.41 0.96 20.09
N GLU A 403 -9.63 -0.35 19.97
CA GLU A 403 -9.16 -1.13 18.81
C GLU A 403 -9.77 -0.64 17.51
N GLN A 404 -11.09 -0.43 17.47
CA GLN A 404 -11.77 0.15 16.31
C GLN A 404 -11.18 1.51 15.93
N GLN A 405 -10.96 2.39 16.92
CA GLN A 405 -10.33 3.70 16.71
C GLN A 405 -8.94 3.56 16.08
N ARG A 406 -8.05 2.75 16.68
CA ARG A 406 -6.69 2.52 16.17
C ARG A 406 -6.71 1.99 14.74
N LYS A 407 -7.63 1.07 14.42
CA LYS A 407 -7.76 0.53 13.06
C LYS A 407 -8.25 1.56 12.06
N ILE A 408 -9.24 2.37 12.42
CA ILE A 408 -9.76 3.43 11.53
C ILE A 408 -8.69 4.52 11.33
N GLU A 409 -8.01 4.97 12.38
CA GLU A 409 -6.93 5.96 12.28
C GLU A 409 -5.76 5.42 11.44
N SER A 410 -5.35 4.16 11.63
CA SER A 410 -4.35 3.51 10.79
C SER A 410 -4.80 3.44 9.32
N TYR A 411 -6.05 3.08 9.07
CA TYR A 411 -6.60 3.03 7.72
C TYR A 411 -6.57 4.39 7.03
N LEU A 412 -6.98 5.45 7.74
CA LEU A 412 -6.93 6.83 7.26
C LEU A 412 -5.51 7.28 6.93
N ARG A 413 -4.56 7.01 7.82
CA ARG A 413 -3.13 7.36 7.60
C ARG A 413 -2.54 6.67 6.39
N ASN A 414 -2.93 5.42 6.11
CA ASN A 414 -2.38 4.65 5.00
C ASN A 414 -3.07 4.95 3.66
N HIS A 415 -4.39 5.12 3.64
CA HIS A 415 -5.17 5.19 2.39
C HIS A 415 -5.50 6.60 1.92
N PHE A 416 -5.27 7.65 2.73
CA PHE A 416 -5.63 9.03 2.39
C PHE A 416 -4.42 9.98 2.43
N ILE A 417 -3.22 9.46 2.17
CA ILE A 417 -1.99 10.27 2.04
C ILE A 417 -2.16 11.22 0.86
N GLY A 418 -2.10 12.53 1.13
CA GLY A 418 -2.32 13.58 0.13
C GLY A 418 -3.79 13.86 -0.22
N GLU A 419 -4.74 13.10 0.35
CA GLU A 419 -6.20 13.23 0.14
C GLU A 419 -6.90 13.59 1.46
N GLU A 420 -6.39 14.60 2.17
CA GLU A 420 -6.88 14.97 3.50
C GLU A 420 -8.37 15.34 3.48
N SER A 421 -8.82 16.11 2.48
CA SER A 421 -10.23 16.52 2.32
C SER A 421 -11.20 15.33 2.28
N SER A 422 -10.82 14.23 1.64
CA SER A 422 -11.66 13.04 1.50
C SER A 422 -11.78 12.20 2.78
N LYS A 423 -10.95 12.45 3.81
CA LYS A 423 -11.04 11.72 5.09
C LYS A 423 -12.39 11.96 5.79
N TYR A 424 -12.92 13.18 5.70
CA TYR A 424 -14.22 13.50 6.29
C TYR A 424 -15.36 12.73 5.60
N ASP A 425 -15.38 12.76 4.26
CA ASP A 425 -16.40 12.06 3.46
C ASP A 425 -16.35 10.55 3.70
N TYR A 426 -15.15 10.00 3.86
CA TYR A 426 -14.97 8.60 4.26
C TYR A 426 -15.54 8.29 5.63
N LEU A 427 -15.23 9.09 6.65
CA LEU A 427 -15.75 8.87 7.99
C LEU A 427 -17.28 9.01 8.03
N MET A 428 -17.85 9.95 7.29
CA MET A 428 -19.31 10.09 7.18
C MET A 428 -19.95 8.92 6.44
N THR A 429 -19.30 8.42 5.39
CA THR A 429 -19.75 7.22 4.67
C THR A 429 -19.71 5.98 5.57
N LEU A 430 -18.61 5.76 6.29
CA LEU A 430 -18.48 4.67 7.26
C LEU A 430 -19.55 4.77 8.35
N ARG A 431 -19.75 5.98 8.91
CA ARG A 431 -20.79 6.24 9.90
C ARG A 431 -22.19 5.88 9.38
N ARG A 432 -22.50 6.26 8.14
CA ARG A 432 -23.79 5.96 7.49
C ARG A 432 -24.01 4.45 7.36
N VAL A 433 -23.02 3.72 6.83
CA VAL A 433 -23.11 2.26 6.66
C VAL A 433 -23.29 1.55 8.01
N VAL A 434 -22.50 1.93 9.03
CA VAL A 434 -22.63 1.38 10.39
C VAL A 434 -24.02 1.68 11.00
N ASN A 435 -24.54 2.89 10.79
CA ASN A 435 -25.85 3.28 11.33
C ASN A 435 -27.01 2.51 10.69
N GLU A 436 -27.01 2.37 9.35
CA GLU A 436 -28.07 1.70 8.59
C GLU A 436 -28.05 0.17 8.73
N SER A 437 -26.86 -0.43 8.77
CA SER A 437 -26.69 -1.87 8.55
C SER A 437 -26.30 -2.66 9.80
N THR A 438 -26.19 -2.01 10.97
CA THR A 438 -25.98 -2.72 12.25
C THR A 438 -27.31 -3.15 12.86
N VAL A 439 -27.45 -4.45 13.12
CA VAL A 439 -28.64 -5.09 13.71
C VAL A 439 -28.82 -4.71 15.20
N CYS A 440 -30.07 -4.64 15.67
CA CYS A 440 -30.48 -4.09 16.98
C CYS A 440 -29.83 -4.73 18.23
N LEU A 441 -29.21 -5.92 18.11
CA LEU A 441 -28.59 -6.63 19.25
C LEU A 441 -27.33 -5.93 19.79
N MET A 442 -26.75 -4.99 19.02
CA MET A 442 -25.50 -4.29 19.35
C MET A 442 -25.72 -2.79 19.62
N GLY A 443 -26.87 -2.40 20.18
CA GLY A 443 -27.28 -0.99 20.25
C GLY A 443 -26.37 -0.07 21.09
N HIS A 444 -25.68 -0.62 22.10
CA HIS A 444 -24.70 0.14 22.90
C HIS A 444 -23.38 0.31 22.14
N GLU A 445 -22.78 -0.79 21.68
CA GLU A 445 -21.53 -0.78 20.91
C GLU A 445 -21.68 0.06 19.65
N ARG A 446 -22.81 -0.08 18.93
CA ARG A 446 -23.14 0.76 17.77
C ARG A 446 -23.08 2.24 18.11
N ARG A 447 -23.68 2.67 19.23
CA ARG A 447 -23.65 4.09 19.64
C ARG A 447 -22.25 4.54 20.02
N GLN A 448 -21.47 3.70 20.70
CA GLN A 448 -20.08 4.00 21.02
C GLN A 448 -19.24 4.19 19.74
N THR A 449 -19.32 3.27 18.79
CA THR A 449 -18.62 3.35 17.51
C THR A 449 -19.07 4.56 16.70
N LEU A 450 -20.38 4.81 16.58
CA LEU A 450 -20.89 5.98 15.86
C LEU A 450 -20.40 7.30 16.48
N ASN A 451 -20.40 7.41 17.82
CA ASN A 451 -19.87 8.57 18.51
C ASN A 451 -18.36 8.72 18.28
N MET A 452 -17.60 7.64 18.37
CA MET A 452 -16.16 7.64 18.10
C MET A 452 -15.88 8.09 16.65
N ILE A 453 -16.63 7.59 15.66
CA ILE A 453 -16.47 8.03 14.25
C ILE A 453 -16.77 9.53 14.13
N THR A 454 -17.82 10.02 14.79
CA THR A 454 -18.17 11.45 14.80
C THR A 454 -17.06 12.30 15.40
N VAL A 455 -16.45 11.89 16.53
CA VAL A 455 -15.33 12.61 17.14
C VAL A 455 -14.12 12.63 16.21
N LEU A 456 -13.79 11.51 15.56
CA LEU A 456 -12.72 11.48 14.55
C LEU A 456 -12.99 12.42 13.38
N ALA A 457 -14.23 12.48 12.89
CA ALA A 457 -14.59 13.36 11.79
C ALA A 457 -14.49 14.84 12.17
N LEU A 458 -14.90 15.21 13.39
CA LEU A 458 -14.73 16.57 13.91
C LEU A 458 -13.25 16.94 14.07
N LYS A 459 -12.41 15.99 14.50
CA LYS A 459 -10.96 16.19 14.58
C LYS A 459 -10.36 16.49 13.20
N VAL A 460 -10.73 15.71 12.18
CA VAL A 460 -10.30 15.92 10.79
C VAL A 460 -10.74 17.31 10.28
N LEU A 461 -11.98 17.73 10.56
CA LEU A 461 -12.45 19.07 10.19
C LEU A 461 -11.68 20.20 10.91
N GLY A 462 -11.33 19.99 12.18
CA GLY A 462 -10.53 20.92 12.96
C GLY A 462 -9.11 21.07 12.41
N GLU A 463 -8.46 19.95 12.06
CA GLU A 463 -7.12 19.93 11.44
C GLU A 463 -7.08 20.62 10.08
N GLN A 464 -8.20 20.58 9.33
CA GLN A 464 -8.35 21.25 8.04
C GLN A 464 -8.67 22.76 8.16
N ASN A 465 -8.76 23.33 9.37
CA ASN A 465 -9.25 24.68 9.63
C ASN A 465 -10.64 24.98 9.00
N ALA A 466 -11.42 23.93 8.69
CA ALA A 466 -12.76 24.04 8.11
C ALA A 466 -13.82 24.39 9.17
N ILE A 467 -13.48 24.21 10.45
CA ILE A 467 -14.24 24.78 11.56
C ILE A 467 -13.70 26.20 11.78
N PRO A 468 -14.49 27.26 11.57
CA PRO A 468 -14.03 28.62 11.82
C PRO A 468 -13.53 28.70 13.26
N ASN A 469 -12.34 29.27 13.44
CA ASN A 469 -11.78 29.55 14.76
C ASN A 469 -12.85 30.27 15.60
N THR A 470 -13.35 29.60 16.64
CA THR A 470 -14.42 30.12 17.52
C THR A 470 -14.04 31.42 18.22
N ALA A 471 -12.77 31.84 18.16
CA ALA A 471 -12.34 33.16 18.61
C ALA A 471 -13.09 34.31 17.92
N ASN A 472 -13.55 34.12 16.67
CA ASN A 472 -14.21 35.16 15.86
C ASN A 472 -15.67 34.84 15.51
N ILE A 473 -16.27 33.79 16.08
CA ILE A 473 -17.69 33.47 15.85
C ILE A 473 -18.54 34.21 16.88
N THR A 474 -19.23 35.27 16.44
CA THR A 474 -20.29 35.89 17.24
C THR A 474 -21.55 35.02 17.14
N CYS A 475 -21.83 34.22 18.17
CA CYS A 475 -23.09 33.49 18.27
C CYS A 475 -24.23 34.49 18.55
N PHE A 476 -25.07 34.75 17.55
CA PHE A 476 -26.33 35.47 17.79
C PHE A 476 -27.31 34.52 18.47
N TYR A 477 -27.38 34.59 19.80
CA TYR A 477 -28.46 33.93 20.54
C TYR A 477 -29.75 34.72 20.30
N GLN A 478 -30.65 34.15 19.50
CA GLN A 478 -31.99 34.68 19.35
C GLN A 478 -32.85 34.11 20.50
N PRO A 479 -33.33 34.94 21.45
CA PRO A 479 -34.09 34.44 22.59
C PRO A 479 -35.35 33.70 22.12
N ALA A 480 -35.75 32.68 22.88
CA ALA A 480 -36.98 31.94 22.58
C ALA A 480 -38.19 32.90 22.50
N PRO A 481 -39.19 32.63 21.62
CA PRO A 481 -40.22 33.60 21.24
C PRO A 481 -41.09 34.17 22.38
N TYR A 482 -41.07 33.54 23.55
CA TYR A 482 -41.80 33.99 24.74
C TYR A 482 -41.03 34.99 25.61
N MET A 483 -39.76 35.30 25.28
CA MET A 483 -38.92 36.26 26.02
C MET A 483 -39.03 37.69 25.48
N ALA A 484 -40.12 38.03 24.77
CA ALA A 484 -40.35 39.31 24.12
C ALA A 484 -40.79 40.42 25.11
N ASP A 485 -40.19 40.49 26.29
CA ASP A 485 -40.39 41.62 27.20
C ASP A 485 -39.36 42.72 26.89
N HIS A 486 -39.87 43.90 26.56
CA HIS A 486 -39.18 45.05 25.95
C HIS A 486 -38.11 45.78 26.81
N ASN A 487 -37.48 45.12 27.79
CA ASN A 487 -36.55 45.79 28.71
C ASN A 487 -35.19 45.08 28.89
N PHE A 488 -34.49 44.74 27.81
CA PHE A 488 -33.07 44.37 27.90
C PHE A 488 -32.22 45.12 26.89
N THR A 489 -31.85 46.35 27.27
CA THR A 489 -30.80 47.14 26.64
C THR A 489 -29.45 46.71 27.21
N ASN A 490 -28.52 46.32 26.33
CA ASN A 490 -27.08 46.15 26.56
C ASN A 490 -26.60 45.04 27.51
N TYR A 491 -26.35 43.86 26.95
CA TYR A 491 -25.20 43.04 27.37
C TYR A 491 -24.26 42.83 26.18
N TYR A 492 -23.38 43.81 25.97
CA TYR A 492 -22.09 43.52 25.33
C TYR A 492 -21.29 42.66 26.30
N ILE A 493 -21.04 41.38 25.96
CA ILE A 493 -20.04 40.59 26.66
C ILE A 493 -18.69 40.94 26.02
N ALA A 494 -17.95 41.84 26.65
CA ALA A 494 -16.54 42.05 26.32
C ALA A 494 -15.74 40.80 26.74
N GLN A 495 -14.97 40.24 25.80
CA GLN A 495 -14.01 39.18 26.07
C GLN A 495 -12.96 39.69 27.08
N ASN A 496 -13.05 39.24 28.34
CA ASN A 496 -11.91 39.24 29.24
C ASN A 496 -11.47 37.78 29.46
N GLN A 497 -10.15 37.56 29.35
CA GLN A 497 -9.48 36.28 29.50
C GLN A 497 -9.94 35.52 30.76
N PRO A 498 -10.02 34.18 30.73
CA PRO A 498 -10.36 33.43 31.93
C PRO A 498 -9.14 33.32 32.84
N THR A 499 -9.19 33.98 34.00
CA THR A 499 -8.38 33.59 35.16
C THR A 499 -8.96 32.28 35.72
N LEU A 500 -8.18 31.20 35.59
CA LEU A 500 -8.47 29.92 36.23
C LEU A 500 -8.51 30.09 37.76
N ILE A 501 -9.69 29.95 38.36
CA ILE A 501 -9.85 29.75 39.81
C ILE A 501 -10.50 28.38 40.01
N TYR A 502 -9.73 27.47 40.60
CA TYR A 502 -10.15 26.14 41.02
C TYR A 502 -11.09 26.26 42.23
N HIS A 503 -12.31 25.71 42.14
CA HIS A 503 -13.18 25.52 43.30
C HIS A 503 -13.60 24.04 43.41
N PRO A 504 -13.33 23.37 44.55
CA PRO A 504 -13.69 21.97 44.76
C PRO A 504 -15.20 21.85 45.06
N TYR A 505 -15.85 20.89 44.40
CA TYR A 505 -17.24 20.51 44.68
C TYR A 505 -17.35 19.70 45.99
N PRO A 506 -18.30 19.99 46.88
CA PRO A 506 -18.74 19.03 47.89
C PRO A 506 -19.80 18.09 47.29
N LEU A 507 -19.52 16.79 47.36
CA LEU A 507 -20.51 15.72 47.17
C LEU A 507 -21.52 15.77 48.32
N HIS A 508 -22.80 15.97 48.03
CA HIS A 508 -23.86 15.56 48.94
C HIS A 508 -24.81 14.59 48.23
N ILE A 509 -24.56 13.31 48.50
CA ILE A 509 -25.47 12.19 48.25
C ILE A 509 -26.59 12.31 49.28
N HIS A 510 -27.84 12.44 48.83
CA HIS A 510 -29.01 12.27 49.69
C HIS A 510 -29.53 10.84 49.53
N MET A 511 -29.12 9.94 50.45
CA MET A 511 -29.78 8.65 50.63
C MET A 511 -31.11 8.86 51.34
N GLN A 512 -32.20 8.34 50.77
CA GLN A 512 -33.51 8.32 51.41
C GLN A 512 -33.74 6.90 51.96
N THR A 513 -33.69 6.75 53.28
CA THR A 513 -34.02 5.53 54.03
C THR A 513 -35.23 5.78 54.94
N GLY A 514 -36.30 4.98 54.75
CA GLY A 514 -37.34 4.55 55.72
C GLY A 514 -38.13 5.64 56.48
N LEU A 515 -39.35 5.44 56.98
CA LEU A 515 -40.22 4.29 57.25
C LEU A 515 -41.57 4.90 57.69
N VAL A 516 -42.72 4.38 57.21
CA VAL A 516 -43.83 3.75 57.97
C VAL A 516 -44.67 2.97 56.96
#